data_AF-A0A3B0ZSD8-F1
#
_entry.id   AF-A0A3B0ZSD8-F1
#
_cell.length_a   1.000
_cell.length_b   1.000
_cell.length_c   1.000
_cell.angle_alpha   90.00
_cell.angle_beta   90.00
_cell.angle_gamma   90.00
#
_symmetry.space_group_name_H-M   'P 1'
#
loop_
_entity.id
_entity.type
_entity.pdbx_description
1 polymer ?
#
loop_
_entity_poly.entity_id
_entity_poly.type
_entity_poly.pdbx_seq_one_letter_code
_entity_poly.pdbx_strand_id
1 'polypeptide(L)'
;MGCKSITGLVLDHQSKMRIAEIATKKKLFKALSVSMIGGTLMSVLNGRNKAEVIGNIKSTDFQALSSAFAGVHLIEKRALMDIADREVARRIPSKNRLFWENISYGCKN
;
A
#
# COMPACT_ATOMS: atom_id res chain seq x y z
N MET A 1 -6.25 18.01 4.19
CA MET A 1 -5.02 17.20 4.33
C MET A 1 -5.13 16.01 3.38
N GLY A 2 -4.08 15.72 2.63
CA GLY A 2 -4.14 14.85 1.45
C GLY A 2 -2.96 13.88 1.42
N CYS A 3 -3.11 12.79 0.67
CA CYS A 3 -2.06 11.77 0.58
C CYS A 3 -0.76 12.38 0.06
N LYS A 4 0.38 11.93 0.58
CA LYS A 4 1.69 12.40 0.11
C LYS A 4 2.18 11.50 -1.00
N SER A 5 2.52 12.09 -2.14
CA SER A 5 3.23 11.39 -3.22
C SER A 5 4.62 10.96 -2.73
N ILE A 6 5.10 9.83 -3.24
CA ILE A 6 6.43 9.30 -2.92
C ILE A 6 7.22 9.18 -4.20
N THR A 7 8.33 9.91 -4.29
CA THR A 7 9.22 9.90 -5.45
C THR A 7 10.41 8.96 -5.21
N GLY A 8 10.65 8.03 -6.13
CA GLY A 8 11.75 7.06 -6.06
C GLY A 8 11.70 6.18 -4.81
N LEU A 9 10.62 5.41 -4.64
CA LEU A 9 10.45 4.49 -3.52
C LEU A 9 11.27 3.21 -3.77
N VAL A 10 12.16 2.86 -2.85
CA VAL A 10 12.86 1.57 -2.89
C VAL A 10 12.36 0.77 -1.71
N LEU A 11 11.58 -0.28 -1.96
CA LEU A 11 11.11 -1.13 -0.86
C LEU A 11 12.26 -1.97 -0.32
N ASP A 12 12.41 -1.98 1.01
CA ASP A 12 13.35 -2.87 1.67
C ASP A 12 12.91 -4.34 1.57
N HIS A 13 13.82 -5.26 1.92
CA HIS A 13 13.54 -6.70 1.86
C HIS A 13 12.27 -7.10 2.63
N GLN A 14 12.07 -6.50 3.81
CA GLN A 14 10.92 -6.83 4.66
C GLN A 14 9.60 -6.30 4.09
N SER A 15 9.60 -5.06 3.59
CA SER A 15 8.43 -4.48 2.93
C SER A 15 8.05 -5.30 1.70
N LYS A 16 9.03 -5.79 0.92
CA LYS A 16 8.78 -6.73 -0.19
C LYS A 16 8.09 -8.01 0.28
N MET A 17 8.52 -8.59 1.42
CA MET A 17 7.86 -9.77 1.99
C MET A 17 6.43 -9.47 2.43
N ARG A 18 6.17 -8.31 3.04
CA ARG A 18 4.80 -7.89 3.42
C ARG A 18 3.90 -7.66 2.22
N ILE A 19 4.43 -7.08 1.16
CA ILE A 19 3.71 -6.95 -0.11
C ILE A 19 3.39 -8.33 -0.70
N ALA A 20 4.32 -9.28 -0.65
CA ALA A 20 4.04 -10.65 -1.06
C ALA A 20 2.94 -11.28 -0.19
N GLU A 21 2.95 -11.05 1.12
CA GLU A 21 1.88 -11.49 2.03
C GLU A 21 0.52 -10.91 1.61
N ILE A 22 0.46 -9.60 1.31
CA ILE A 22 -0.77 -8.93 0.84
C ILE A 22 -1.24 -9.54 -0.48
N ALA A 23 -0.34 -9.78 -1.44
CA ALA A 23 -0.67 -10.39 -2.74
C ALA A 23 -1.28 -11.80 -2.60
N THR A 24 -0.90 -12.56 -1.56
CA THR A 24 -1.50 -13.88 -1.29
C THR A 24 -2.93 -13.81 -0.74
N LYS A 25 -3.37 -12.66 -0.21
CA LYS A 25 -4.73 -12.47 0.33
C LYS A 25 -5.73 -12.21 -0.80
N LYS A 26 -6.08 -13.28 -1.55
CA LYS A 26 -6.95 -13.24 -2.75
C LYS A 26 -8.23 -12.40 -2.60
N LYS A 27 -8.90 -12.45 -1.45
CA LYS A 27 -10.15 -11.68 -1.19
C LYS A 27 -9.90 -10.17 -1.16
N LEU A 28 -8.92 -9.73 -0.36
CA LEU A 28 -8.48 -8.34 -0.30
C LEU A 28 -8.03 -7.87 -1.69
N PHE A 29 -7.21 -8.69 -2.35
CA PHE A 29 -6.70 -8.39 -3.68
C PHE A 29 -7.80 -8.22 -4.73
N LYS A 30 -8.79 -9.12 -4.76
CA LYS A 30 -9.95 -9.03 -5.66
C LYS A 30 -10.74 -7.75 -5.42
N ALA A 31 -11.01 -7.41 -4.15
CA ALA A 31 -11.77 -6.20 -3.81
C ALA A 31 -11.02 -4.91 -4.19
N LEU A 32 -9.71 -4.85 -3.92
CA LEU A 32 -8.86 -3.72 -4.31
C LEU A 32 -8.70 -3.62 -5.84
N SER A 33 -8.56 -4.74 -6.55
CA SER A 33 -8.37 -4.76 -8.01
C SER A 33 -9.56 -4.17 -8.77
N VAL A 34 -10.78 -4.40 -8.28
CA VAL A 34 -12.00 -3.83 -8.87
C VAL A 34 -12.04 -2.31 -8.69
N SER A 35 -11.46 -1.81 -7.61
CA SER A 35 -11.65 -0.42 -7.16
C SER A 35 -10.48 0.52 -7.50
N MET A 36 -9.24 0.00 -7.61
CA MET A 36 -8.01 0.78 -7.83
C MET A 36 -7.44 0.66 -9.25
N ILE A 37 -8.28 0.30 -10.23
CA ILE A 37 -7.90 -0.06 -11.61
C ILE A 37 -6.73 0.81 -12.12
N GLY A 38 -5.58 0.17 -12.40
CA GLY A 38 -4.46 0.79 -13.12
C GLY A 38 -3.43 1.60 -12.31
N GLY A 39 -3.52 1.67 -10.98
CA GLY A 39 -2.56 2.44 -10.16
C GLY A 39 -1.17 1.82 -10.01
N THR A 40 -0.12 2.65 -9.84
CA THR A 40 1.24 2.19 -9.49
C THR A 40 1.21 1.45 -8.15
N LEU A 41 0.44 1.95 -7.17
CA LEU A 41 0.26 1.31 -5.88
C LEU A 41 -0.38 -0.08 -6.01
N MET A 42 -1.38 -0.23 -6.89
CA MET A 42 -2.02 -1.53 -7.12
C MET A 42 -1.04 -2.54 -7.73
N SER A 43 -0.18 -2.09 -8.63
CA SER A 43 0.89 -2.92 -9.22
C SER A 43 1.94 -3.33 -8.18
N VAL A 44 2.22 -2.46 -7.21
CA VAL A 44 3.06 -2.76 -6.04
C VAL A 44 2.39 -3.80 -5.15
N LEU A 45 1.14 -3.57 -4.71
CA LEU A 45 0.41 -4.50 -3.84
C LEU A 45 0.15 -5.88 -4.48
N ASN A 46 0.07 -5.96 -5.82
CA ASN A 46 -0.01 -7.23 -6.56
C ASN A 46 1.35 -7.95 -6.65
N GLY A 47 2.43 -7.36 -6.16
CA GLY A 47 3.78 -7.90 -6.32
C GLY A 47 4.22 -7.99 -7.78
N ARG A 48 3.62 -7.22 -8.69
CA ARG A 48 4.05 -7.15 -10.11
C ARG A 48 5.31 -6.30 -10.27
N ASN A 49 5.44 -5.24 -9.47
CA ASN A 49 6.69 -4.47 -9.36
C ASN A 49 7.65 -5.17 -8.38
N LYS A 50 8.26 -6.27 -8.82
CA LYS A 50 9.36 -6.95 -8.10
C LYS A 50 10.73 -6.31 -8.33
N ALA A 51 10.83 -5.34 -9.26
CA ALA A 51 12.06 -4.62 -9.52
C ALA A 51 12.51 -3.88 -8.26
N GLU A 52 13.81 -3.81 -8.05
CA GLU A 52 14.43 -3.22 -6.86
C GLU A 52 14.01 -1.77 -6.60
N VAL A 53 13.40 -1.09 -7.57
CA VAL A 53 12.88 0.27 -7.47
C VAL A 53 11.39 0.31 -7.80
N ILE A 54 10.59 0.80 -6.86
CA ILE A 54 9.22 1.20 -7.09
C ILE A 54 9.23 2.67 -7.51
N GLY A 55 8.63 2.96 -8.66
CA GLY A 55 8.57 4.31 -9.20
C GLY A 55 7.79 5.30 -8.31
N ASN A 56 7.39 6.41 -8.92
CA ASN A 56 6.68 7.45 -8.18
C ASN A 56 5.25 7.01 -7.89
N ILE A 57 4.89 6.87 -6.61
CA ILE A 57 3.52 6.63 -6.19
C ILE A 57 2.86 7.99 -5.98
N LYS A 58 1.80 8.27 -6.71
CA LYS A 58 1.11 9.56 -6.63
C LYS A 58 0.16 9.57 -5.44
N SER A 59 -0.14 10.76 -4.94
CA SER A 59 -1.19 10.97 -3.94
C SER A 59 -2.54 10.36 -4.39
N THR A 60 -2.85 10.45 -5.68
CA THR A 60 -4.06 9.87 -6.29
C THR A 60 -4.13 8.34 -6.17
N ASP A 61 -2.99 7.64 -6.14
CA ASP A 61 -2.97 6.19 -5.92
C ASP A 61 -3.44 5.83 -4.51
N PHE A 62 -3.00 6.60 -3.51
CA PHE A 62 -3.42 6.43 -2.12
C PHE A 62 -4.87 6.90 -1.90
N GLN A 63 -5.32 7.93 -2.62
CA GLN A 63 -6.74 8.32 -2.62
C GLN A 63 -7.60 7.20 -3.18
N ALA A 64 -7.19 6.59 -4.30
CA ALA A 64 -7.87 5.44 -4.89
C ALA A 64 -7.91 4.26 -3.92
N LEU A 65 -6.83 3.98 -3.18
CA LEU A 65 -6.83 2.98 -2.11
C LEU A 65 -7.85 3.29 -1.01
N SER A 66 -7.88 4.54 -0.53
CA SER A 66 -8.81 4.97 0.50
C SER A 66 -10.27 4.83 0.05
N SER A 67 -10.57 5.22 -1.18
CA SER A 67 -11.89 5.03 -1.81
C SER A 67 -12.22 3.55 -2.00
N ALA A 68 -11.25 2.72 -2.40
CA ALA A 68 -11.43 1.28 -2.55
C ALA A 68 -11.80 0.61 -1.23
N PHE A 69 -11.25 1.08 -0.11
CA PHE A 69 -11.62 0.56 1.21
C PHE A 69 -13.08 0.81 1.60
N ALA A 70 -13.80 1.73 0.96
CA ALA A 70 -15.23 1.90 1.20
C ALA A 70 -16.05 0.69 0.73
N GLY A 71 -15.58 -0.01 -0.32
CA GLY A 71 -16.22 -1.22 -0.87
C GLY A 71 -15.65 -2.54 -0.36
N VAL A 72 -14.64 -2.51 0.52
CA VAL A 72 -13.95 -3.70 1.05
C VAL A 72 -14.52 -4.03 2.42
N HIS A 73 -14.77 -5.32 2.68
CA HIS A 73 -15.18 -5.80 3.99
C HIS A 73 -14.16 -5.41 5.09
N LEU A 74 -14.67 -5.12 6.29
CA LEU A 74 -13.88 -4.58 7.40
C LEU A 74 -12.71 -5.49 7.81
N ILE A 75 -12.88 -6.80 7.70
CA ILE A 75 -11.85 -7.79 8.07
C ILE A 75 -10.65 -7.69 7.12
N GLU A 76 -10.91 -7.66 5.81
CA GLU A 76 -9.90 -7.54 4.77
C GLU A 76 -9.19 -6.18 4.86
N LYS A 77 -9.95 -5.11 5.13
CA LYS A 77 -9.38 -3.77 5.38
C LYS A 77 -8.42 -3.79 6.57
N ARG A 78 -8.84 -4.37 7.71
CA ARG A 78 -8.00 -4.50 8.91
C ARG A 78 -6.73 -5.28 8.62
N ALA A 79 -6.80 -6.36 7.85
CA ALA A 79 -5.60 -7.14 7.52
C ALA A 79 -4.52 -6.31 6.80
N LEU A 80 -4.90 -5.38 5.91
CA LEU A 80 -3.95 -4.49 5.24
C LEU A 80 -3.44 -3.40 6.19
N MET A 81 -4.32 -2.81 7.01
CA MET A 81 -3.95 -1.81 8.01
C MET A 81 -2.99 -2.39 9.06
N ASP A 82 -3.26 -3.58 9.58
CA ASP A 82 -2.43 -4.26 10.59
C ASP A 82 -1.03 -4.59 10.06
N ILE A 83 -0.89 -4.86 8.77
CA ILE A 83 0.42 -5.06 8.13
C ILE A 83 1.14 -3.70 8.04
N ALA A 84 0.44 -2.67 7.59
CA ALA A 84 1.00 -1.33 7.46
C ALA A 84 1.43 -0.76 8.82
N ASP A 85 0.60 -0.87 9.85
CA ASP A 85 0.90 -0.40 11.22
C ASP A 85 2.16 -1.05 11.79
N ARG A 86 2.30 -2.36 11.59
CA ARG A 86 3.51 -3.09 11.98
C ARG A 86 4.74 -2.58 11.28
N GLU A 87 4.65 -2.24 9.99
CA GLU A 87 5.77 -1.69 9.25
C GLU A 87 6.09 -0.24 9.64
N VAL A 88 5.08 0.59 9.92
CA VAL A 88 5.28 1.96 10.44
C VAL A 88 5.99 1.95 11.80
N ALA A 89 5.66 0.99 12.67
CA ALA A 89 6.27 0.84 13.98
C ALA A 89 7.74 0.37 13.92
N ARG A 90 8.21 -0.12 12.76
CA ARG A 90 9.60 -0.54 12.58
C ARG A 90 10.51 0.65 12.30
N ARG A 91 11.79 0.50 12.65
CA ARG A 91 12.84 1.48 12.35
C ARG A 91 13.29 1.35 10.89
N ILE A 92 12.42 1.76 9.96
CA ILE A 92 12.63 1.68 8.50
C ILE A 92 13.00 3.04 7.90
N PRO A 93 13.62 3.08 6.69
CA PRO A 93 13.94 4.32 5.99
C PRO A 93 12.71 5.21 5.79
N SER A 94 12.90 6.53 5.82
CA SER A 94 11.82 7.53 5.78
C SER A 94 10.81 7.32 4.65
N LYS A 95 11.25 6.90 3.45
CA LYS A 95 10.35 6.62 2.31
C LYS A 95 9.51 5.36 2.48
N ASN A 96 10.08 4.28 3.04
CA ASN A 96 9.34 3.06 3.34
C ASN A 96 8.30 3.34 4.43
N ARG A 97 8.70 4.10 5.46
CA ARG A 97 7.77 4.56 6.50
C ARG A 97 6.63 5.36 5.90
N LEU A 98 6.92 6.36 5.08
CA LEU A 98 5.90 7.19 4.43
C LEU A 98 4.94 6.36 3.55
N PHE A 99 5.45 5.33 2.87
CA PHE A 99 4.63 4.39 2.10
C PHE A 99 3.62 3.68 3.00
N TRP A 100 4.08 3.09 4.10
CA TRP A 100 3.21 2.38 5.03
C TRP A 100 2.28 3.31 5.82
N GLU A 101 2.71 4.52 6.16
CA GLU A 101 1.88 5.54 6.81
C GLU A 101 0.71 5.97 5.91
N ASN A 102 0.95 6.16 4.60
CA ASN A 102 -0.12 6.49 3.66
C ASN A 102 -1.15 5.35 3.54
N ILE A 103 -0.73 4.09 3.69
CA ILE A 103 -1.63 2.92 3.68
C ILE A 103 -2.42 2.80 4.99
N SER A 104 -1.74 2.93 6.13
CA SER A 104 -2.33 2.79 7.47
C SER A 104 -3.33 3.92 7.76
N TYR A 105 -2.89 5.17 7.65
CA TYR A 105 -3.66 6.32 8.13
C TYR A 105 -4.60 6.89 7.06
N GLY A 106 -4.58 6.37 5.84
CA GLY A 106 -5.53 6.75 4.79
C GLY A 106 -5.55 8.25 4.51
N CYS A 107 -4.36 8.83 4.27
CA CYS A 107 -4.21 10.24 3.88
C CYS A 107 -4.63 11.28 4.92
N LYS A 108 -4.77 10.88 6.19
CA LYS A 108 -5.16 11.75 7.31
C LYS A 108 -4.00 12.51 7.97
N ASN A 109 -2.78 12.43 7.42
CA ASN A 109 -1.60 13.13 7.94
C ASN A 109 -1.37 14.48 7.25
#